data_AF-A0A5D6XGK4-F1
#
_entry.id   AF-A0A5D6XGK4-F1
#
_cell.length_a   1.000
_cell.length_b   1.000
_cell.length_c   1.000
_cell.angle_alpha   90.00
_cell.angle_beta   90.00
_cell.angle_gamma   90.00
#
_symmetry.space_group_name_H-M   'P 1'
#
loop_
_entity.id
_entity.type
_entity.pdbx_description
1 polymer ?
#
loop_
_entity_poly.entity_id
_entity_poly.type
_entity_poly.pdbx_seq_one_letter_code
_entity_poly.pdbx_strand_id
1 'polypeptide(L)'
;MPVPKSVTSSTVLVHGGGRDNARCKHTEWVAARVPLEAHTSVVGASAGPIHETVLSRYDPELDDTLLLEGLITNFFVVKSGRVYTAADGVLLGSTRALVLRACEELGIPVVLAPPRLSERASWTGAFVTSAVRVAVSVTRVLFTTTGHDGIQELQLADVDGVAERIRQHIASRRFFLADSDGC
;
A
#
# COMPACT_ATOMS: atom_id res chain seq x y z
N MET A 1 6.09 -28.32 12.12
CA MET A 1 5.26 -27.13 11.85
C MET A 1 5.49 -26.73 10.41
N PRO A 2 4.47 -26.67 9.53
CA PRO A 2 4.67 -26.07 8.22
C PRO A 2 5.04 -24.59 8.45
N VAL A 3 6.19 -24.19 7.93
CA VAL A 3 6.59 -22.77 7.89
C VAL A 3 5.46 -22.04 7.17
N PRO A 4 4.88 -20.98 7.75
CA PRO A 4 3.88 -20.19 7.04
C PRO A 4 4.50 -19.78 5.70
N LYS A 5 3.85 -20.16 4.58
CA LYS A 5 4.27 -19.67 3.26
C LYS A 5 4.25 -18.15 3.36
N SER A 6 5.44 -17.57 3.42
CA SER A 6 5.62 -16.15 3.51
C SER A 6 4.99 -15.56 2.25
N VAL A 7 3.86 -14.87 2.40
CA VAL A 7 3.32 -14.04 1.32
C VAL A 7 4.23 -12.81 1.28
N THR A 8 5.44 -12.99 0.74
CA THR A 8 6.45 -11.94 0.59
C THR A 8 6.17 -11.02 -0.58
N SER A 9 5.20 -11.36 -1.42
CA SER A 9 4.97 -10.76 -2.73
C SER A 9 3.48 -10.61 -2.95
N SER A 10 3.04 -9.38 -3.27
CA SER A 10 1.66 -9.08 -3.59
C SER A 10 1.52 -8.39 -4.94
N THR A 11 0.48 -8.78 -5.67
CA THR A 11 -0.03 -8.06 -6.84
C THR A 11 -1.07 -7.07 -6.37
N VAL A 12 -0.97 -5.82 -6.82
CA VAL A 12 -2.00 -4.80 -6.60
C VAL A 12 -2.61 -4.33 -7.91
N LEU A 13 -3.88 -3.95 -7.88
CA LEU A 13 -4.58 -3.30 -8.98
C LEU A 13 -4.89 -1.85 -8.63
N VAL A 14 -4.49 -0.89 -9.46
CA VAL A 14 -4.94 0.50 -9.34
C VAL A 14 -6.32 0.63 -9.97
N HIS A 15 -7.35 0.79 -9.15
CA HIS A 15 -8.74 0.91 -9.59
C HIS A 15 -9.63 1.54 -8.52
N GLY A 16 -10.60 2.35 -8.95
CA GLY A 16 -11.58 2.99 -8.05
C GLY A 16 -11.13 4.35 -7.50
N GLY A 17 -12.11 5.15 -7.12
CA GLY A 17 -11.93 6.46 -6.48
C GLY A 17 -11.64 6.38 -4.98
N GLY A 18 -11.16 7.47 -4.40
CA GLY A 18 -11.02 7.60 -2.94
C GLY A 18 -12.35 7.47 -2.20
N ARG A 19 -12.30 7.19 -0.89
CA ARG A 19 -13.49 7.06 -0.05
C ARG A 19 -14.16 8.41 0.19
N ASP A 20 -15.49 8.43 0.28
CA ASP A 20 -16.25 9.63 0.64
C ASP A 20 -15.91 10.14 2.05
N ASN A 21 -15.84 9.23 3.03
CA ASN A 21 -15.39 9.54 4.40
C ASN A 21 -14.08 8.83 4.74
N ALA A 22 -13.01 9.23 4.07
CA ALA A 22 -11.72 8.55 4.18
C ALA A 22 -11.11 8.57 5.60
N ARG A 23 -11.39 9.59 6.42
CA ARG A 23 -10.81 9.74 7.76
C ARG A 23 -11.38 8.76 8.79
N CYS A 24 -12.57 8.22 8.53
CA CYS A 24 -13.27 7.34 9.45
C CYS A 24 -13.24 5.89 8.95
N LYS A 25 -13.04 4.94 9.86
CA LYS A 25 -13.23 3.51 9.57
C LYS A 25 -14.72 3.18 9.64
N HIS A 26 -15.47 3.70 8.66
CA HIS A 26 -16.93 3.63 8.65
C HIS A 26 -17.44 2.28 8.10
N THR A 27 -18.56 1.78 8.63
CA THR A 27 -19.15 0.49 8.22
C THR A 27 -19.73 0.53 6.80
N GLU A 28 -20.14 1.70 6.33
CA GLU A 28 -20.57 1.93 4.94
C GLU A 28 -19.54 1.47 3.90
N TRP A 29 -18.25 1.52 4.25
CA TRP A 29 -17.19 1.06 3.37
C TRP A 29 -17.33 -0.43 2.98
N VAL A 30 -17.99 -1.24 3.80
CA VAL A 30 -18.29 -2.64 3.48
C VAL A 30 -19.14 -2.76 2.23
N ALA A 31 -20.16 -1.90 2.08
CA ALA A 31 -21.01 -1.88 0.89
C ALA A 31 -20.33 -1.17 -0.28
N ALA A 32 -19.69 -0.03 -0.02
CA ALA A 32 -19.07 0.81 -1.05
C ALA A 32 -17.98 0.08 -1.85
N ARG A 33 -17.24 -0.85 -1.22
CA ARG A 33 -16.15 -1.57 -1.90
C ARG A 33 -16.58 -2.81 -2.69
N VAL A 34 -17.81 -3.31 -2.52
CA VAL A 34 -18.32 -4.50 -3.24
C VAL A 34 -18.11 -4.40 -4.77
N PRO A 35 -18.50 -3.30 -5.46
CA PRO A 35 -18.25 -3.19 -6.90
C PRO A 35 -16.75 -3.19 -7.26
N LEU A 36 -15.90 -2.65 -6.39
CA LEU A 36 -14.45 -2.63 -6.58
C LEU A 36 -13.85 -4.04 -6.46
N GLU A 37 -14.31 -4.82 -5.47
CA GLU A 37 -13.93 -6.23 -5.29
C GLU A 37 -14.40 -7.11 -6.47
N ALA A 38 -15.60 -6.86 -6.98
CA ALA A 38 -16.13 -7.53 -8.17
C ALA A 38 -15.28 -7.23 -9.41
N HIS A 39 -14.93 -5.96 -9.66
CA HIS A 39 -14.02 -5.61 -10.75
C HIS A 39 -12.64 -6.25 -10.59
N THR A 40 -12.10 -6.24 -9.37
CA THR A 40 -10.82 -6.88 -9.04
C THR A 40 -10.84 -8.36 -9.41
N SER A 41 -11.96 -9.05 -9.16
CA SER A 41 -12.13 -10.46 -9.50
C SER A 41 -12.21 -10.70 -11.00
N VAL A 42 -12.90 -9.82 -11.75
CA VAL A 42 -12.95 -9.87 -13.22
C VAL A 42 -11.56 -9.71 -13.83
N VAL A 43 -10.80 -8.71 -13.37
CA VAL A 43 -9.42 -8.51 -13.82
C VAL A 43 -8.56 -9.71 -13.44
N GLY A 44 -8.66 -10.18 -12.20
CA GLY A 44 -7.86 -11.30 -11.69
C GLY A 44 -8.07 -12.60 -12.45
N ALA A 45 -9.25 -12.82 -13.05
CA ALA A 45 -9.52 -13.98 -13.91
C ALA A 45 -8.64 -13.99 -15.18
N SER A 46 -8.18 -12.83 -15.65
CA SER A 46 -7.35 -12.69 -16.84
C SER A 46 -5.87 -12.40 -16.53
N ALA A 47 -5.61 -11.57 -15.52
CA ALA A 47 -4.26 -11.11 -15.16
C ALA A 47 -3.59 -11.96 -14.06
N GLY A 48 -4.33 -12.90 -13.45
CA GLY A 48 -3.86 -13.69 -12.31
C GLY A 48 -4.20 -13.07 -10.95
N PRO A 49 -3.79 -13.71 -9.83
CA PRO A 49 -4.22 -13.31 -8.50
C PRO A 49 -3.87 -11.86 -8.14
N ILE A 50 -4.89 -11.09 -7.77
CA ILE A 50 -4.77 -9.74 -7.19
C ILE A 50 -5.02 -9.83 -5.70
N HIS A 51 -4.10 -9.25 -4.91
CA HIS A 51 -4.10 -9.36 -3.46
C HIS A 51 -4.66 -8.11 -2.77
N GLU A 52 -4.69 -6.98 -3.48
CA GLU A 52 -5.22 -5.71 -3.01
C GLU A 52 -5.57 -4.81 -4.20
N THR A 53 -6.56 -3.94 -4.00
CA THR A 53 -6.92 -2.89 -4.96
C THR A 53 -6.64 -1.53 -4.35
N VAL A 54 -5.77 -0.76 -5.02
CA VAL A 54 -5.33 0.57 -4.64
C VAL A 54 -6.26 1.60 -5.29
N LEU A 55 -6.95 2.35 -4.44
CA LEU A 55 -7.75 3.50 -4.81
C LEU A 55 -6.85 4.63 -5.32
N SER A 56 -7.39 5.43 -6.22
CA SER A 56 -6.68 6.55 -6.81
C SER A 56 -7.59 7.75 -7.03
N ARG A 57 -6.99 8.89 -7.34
CA ARG A 57 -7.70 10.05 -7.88
C ARG A 57 -6.91 10.60 -9.05
N TYR A 58 -7.60 11.02 -10.10
CA TYR A 58 -6.96 11.80 -11.15
C TYR A 58 -6.81 13.26 -10.69
N ASP A 59 -5.64 13.83 -10.93
CA ASP A 59 -5.33 15.22 -10.64
C ASP A 59 -5.13 15.97 -11.96
N PRO A 60 -6.05 16.86 -12.34
CA PRO A 60 -6.05 17.52 -13.65
C PRO A 60 -4.94 18.57 -13.79
N GLU A 61 -4.45 19.15 -12.68
CA GLU A 61 -3.35 20.12 -12.74
C GLU A 61 -2.02 19.44 -13.02
N LEU A 62 -1.88 18.22 -12.50
CA LEU A 62 -0.71 17.38 -12.67
C LEU A 62 -0.78 16.48 -13.91
N ASP A 63 -1.95 16.37 -14.54
CA ASP A 63 -2.31 15.39 -15.56
C ASP A 63 -1.86 13.97 -15.16
N ASP A 64 -2.28 13.54 -13.96
CA ASP A 64 -1.72 12.34 -13.35
C ASP A 64 -2.71 11.59 -12.45
N THR A 65 -2.45 10.30 -12.27
CA THR A 65 -3.15 9.45 -11.31
C THR A 65 -2.38 9.43 -10.01
N LEU A 66 -2.99 9.95 -8.95
CA LEU A 66 -2.45 9.97 -7.59
C LEU A 66 -2.98 8.78 -6.80
N LEU A 67 -2.07 7.99 -6.25
CA LEU A 67 -2.39 6.77 -5.51
C LEU A 67 -2.67 7.07 -4.05
N LEU A 68 -3.75 6.50 -3.52
CA LEU A 68 -4.27 6.78 -2.18
C LEU A 68 -3.98 5.61 -1.23
N GLU A 69 -4.97 4.76 -0.99
CA GLU A 69 -4.92 3.62 -0.09
C GLU A 69 -5.52 2.38 -0.76
N GLY A 70 -5.34 1.20 -0.16
CA GLY A 70 -6.02 -0.01 -0.61
C GLY A 70 -7.46 -0.10 -0.09
N LEU A 71 -8.19 -1.14 -0.50
CA LEU A 71 -9.55 -1.36 0.03
C LEU A 71 -9.54 -1.58 1.53
N ILE A 72 -8.52 -2.26 2.06
CA ILE A 72 -8.37 -2.53 3.50
C ILE A 72 -6.94 -2.30 4.02
N THR A 73 -6.12 -1.58 3.26
CA THR A 73 -4.71 -1.30 3.57
C THR A 73 -4.39 0.16 3.32
N ASN A 74 -3.27 0.66 3.85
CA ASN A 74 -2.63 1.87 3.32
C ASN A 74 -1.50 1.49 2.36
N PHE A 75 -1.23 2.34 1.37
CA PHE A 75 -0.27 2.10 0.29
C PHE A 75 0.95 3.03 0.39
N PHE A 76 2.12 2.49 0.06
CA PHE A 76 3.40 3.17 0.14
C PHE A 76 4.26 2.86 -1.09
N VAL A 77 5.02 3.83 -1.54
CA VAL A 77 6.02 3.70 -2.61
C VAL A 77 7.39 4.10 -2.09
N VAL A 78 8.43 3.40 -2.53
CA VAL A 78 9.82 3.75 -2.29
C VAL A 78 10.39 4.33 -3.58
N LYS A 79 10.93 5.55 -3.51
CA LYS A 79 11.69 6.16 -4.60
C LYS A 79 12.78 7.07 -4.04
N SER A 80 13.99 6.98 -4.62
CA SER A 80 15.15 7.78 -4.22
C SER A 80 15.45 7.73 -2.71
N GLY A 81 15.40 6.55 -2.10
CA GLY A 81 15.65 6.33 -0.67
C GLY A 81 14.59 6.91 0.27
N ARG A 82 13.45 7.37 -0.25
CA ARG A 82 12.34 7.96 0.52
C ARG A 82 11.08 7.12 0.38
N VAL A 83 10.25 7.15 1.41
CA VAL A 83 8.93 6.51 1.43
C VAL A 83 7.84 7.55 1.19
N TYR A 84 6.98 7.31 0.21
CA TYR A 84 5.85 8.16 -0.15
C TYR A 84 4.53 7.49 0.22
N THR A 85 3.60 8.25 0.78
CA THR A 85 2.23 7.81 1.05
C THR A 85 1.30 9.01 1.10
N ALA A 86 0.03 8.82 0.78
CA ALA A 86 -0.96 9.89 0.86
C ALA A 86 -1.07 10.45 2.30
N ALA A 87 -1.09 11.79 2.40
CA ALA A 87 -1.35 12.51 3.65
C ALA A 87 -2.84 12.47 4.03
N ASP A 88 -3.68 12.74 3.03
CA ASP A 88 -5.11 12.95 3.15
C ASP A 88 -5.88 12.10 2.14
N GLY A 89 -7.22 12.08 2.25
CA GLY A 89 -8.07 11.24 1.40
C GLY A 89 -7.89 9.73 1.63
N VAL A 90 -7.32 9.36 2.78
CA VAL A 90 -7.06 7.98 3.21
C VAL A 90 -7.40 7.78 4.68
N LEU A 91 -7.58 6.52 5.08
CA LEU A 91 -7.70 6.17 6.48
C LEU A 91 -6.35 6.30 7.18
N LEU A 92 -6.30 7.09 8.25
CA LEU A 92 -5.11 7.24 9.10
C LEU A 92 -4.96 6.03 10.04
N GLY A 93 -4.73 4.85 9.46
CA GLY A 93 -4.71 3.58 10.18
C GLY A 93 -3.63 3.49 11.27
N SER A 94 -3.91 2.71 12.32
CA SER A 94 -2.97 2.50 13.43
C SER A 94 -1.67 1.83 12.99
N THR A 95 -1.72 0.81 12.12
CA THR A 95 -0.50 0.20 11.58
C THR A 95 0.26 1.17 10.68
N ARG A 96 -0.41 2.04 9.92
CA ARG A 96 0.24 3.13 9.19
C ARG A 96 1.03 4.03 10.14
N ALA A 97 0.47 4.40 11.30
CA ALA A 97 1.22 5.17 12.29
C ALA A 97 2.48 4.44 12.79
N LEU A 98 2.40 3.12 12.99
CA LEU A 98 3.57 2.30 13.35
C LEU A 98 4.63 2.26 12.23
N VAL A 99 4.20 2.15 10.97
CA VAL A 99 5.08 2.19 9.79
C VAL A 99 5.81 3.54 9.72
N LEU A 100 5.07 4.65 9.87
CA LEU A 100 5.65 6.00 9.83
C LEU A 100 6.68 6.22 10.93
N ARG A 101 6.36 5.76 12.15
CA ARG A 101 7.30 5.79 13.28
C ARG A 101 8.52 4.91 13.05
N ALA A 102 8.34 3.72 12.47
CA ALA A 102 9.46 2.85 12.12
C ALA A 102 10.37 3.50 11.08
N CYS A 103 9.81 4.19 10.08
CA CYS A 103 10.61 4.96 9.12
C CYS A 103 11.44 6.05 9.80
N GLU A 104 10.83 6.84 10.69
CA GLU A 104 11.53 7.87 11.47
C GLU A 104 12.69 7.27 12.29
N GLU A 105 12.43 6.20 13.04
CA GLU A 105 13.42 5.55 13.89
C GLU A 105 14.54 4.85 13.10
N LEU A 106 14.26 4.43 11.87
CA LEU A 106 15.24 3.84 10.94
C LEU A 106 15.96 4.88 10.07
N GLY A 107 15.67 6.18 10.26
CA GLY A 107 16.24 7.26 9.45
C GLY A 107 15.80 7.23 7.97
N ILE A 108 14.65 6.63 7.66
CA ILE A 108 14.06 6.60 6.31
C ILE A 108 13.17 7.84 6.15
N PRO A 109 13.52 8.81 5.28
CA PRO A 109 12.70 10.00 5.12
C PRO A 109 11.34 9.65 4.52
N VAL A 110 10.28 10.19 5.11
CA VAL A 110 8.90 10.03 4.62
C VAL A 110 8.43 11.33 3.97
N VAL A 111 7.80 11.20 2.80
CA VAL A 111 7.07 12.27 2.14
C VAL A 111 5.58 11.96 2.21
N LEU A 112 4.84 12.80 2.92
CA LEU A 112 3.39 12.73 3.03
C LEU A 112 2.74 13.37 1.80
N ALA A 113 2.87 12.71 0.65
CA ALA A 113 2.23 13.07 -0.60
C ALA A 113 1.84 11.78 -1.34
N PRO A 114 0.67 11.74 -2.00
CA PRO A 114 0.24 10.56 -2.74
C PRO A 114 1.25 10.25 -3.86
N PRO A 115 1.71 8.99 -4.00
CA PRO A 115 2.58 8.61 -5.11
C PRO A 115 1.91 8.87 -6.45
N ARG A 116 2.66 9.42 -7.41
CA ARG A 116 2.18 9.69 -8.77
C ARG A 116 2.44 8.50 -9.68
N LEU A 117 1.42 8.02 -10.40
CA LEU A 117 1.55 6.87 -11.28
C LEU A 117 2.46 7.17 -12.49
N SER A 118 2.53 8.41 -12.96
CA SER A 118 3.47 8.80 -14.01
C SER A 118 4.94 8.56 -13.63
N GLU A 119 5.28 8.68 -12.34
CA GLU A 119 6.64 8.51 -11.81
C GLU A 119 7.02 7.05 -11.56
N ARG A 120 6.16 6.09 -11.91
CA ARG A 120 6.34 4.65 -11.59
C ARG A 120 7.66 4.04 -12.07
N ALA A 121 8.26 4.60 -13.13
CA ALA A 121 9.56 4.18 -13.62
C ALA A 121 10.72 4.46 -12.63
N SER A 122 10.53 5.39 -11.68
CA SER A 122 11.53 5.72 -10.66
C SER A 122 11.33 4.96 -9.35
N TRP A 123 10.31 4.10 -9.25
CA TRP A 123 10.01 3.38 -8.03
C TRP A 123 10.99 2.21 -7.86
N THR A 124 11.60 2.12 -6.67
CA THR A 124 12.51 1.02 -6.31
C THR A 124 11.79 -0.06 -5.51
N GLY A 125 10.59 0.23 -5.01
CA GLY A 125 9.72 -0.72 -4.32
C GLY A 125 8.37 -0.08 -3.97
N ALA A 126 7.45 -0.91 -3.52
CA ALA A 126 6.18 -0.47 -2.95
C ALA A 126 5.71 -1.49 -1.91
N PHE A 127 4.84 -1.07 -1.01
CA PHE A 127 4.27 -1.98 -0.01
C PHE A 127 2.90 -1.51 0.49
N VAL A 128 2.14 -2.44 1.05
CA VAL A 128 0.86 -2.19 1.72
C VAL A 128 0.92 -2.55 3.19
N THR A 129 0.11 -1.92 4.02
CA THR A 129 0.00 -2.20 5.47
C THR A 129 -1.45 -2.36 5.91
N SER A 130 -1.72 -3.25 6.87
CA SER A 130 -3.00 -3.39 7.57
C SER A 130 -2.80 -3.79 9.03
N ALA A 131 -3.89 -3.86 9.80
CA ALA A 131 -3.87 -4.36 11.18
C ALA A 131 -3.35 -5.81 11.29
N VAL A 132 -3.54 -6.61 10.24
CA VAL A 132 -3.16 -8.03 10.22
C VAL A 132 -1.75 -8.24 9.65
N ARG A 133 -1.37 -7.44 8.65
CA ARG A 133 -0.08 -7.55 7.96
C ARG A 133 0.67 -6.23 8.02
N VAL A 134 1.75 -6.19 8.80
CA VAL A 134 2.46 -4.94 9.17
C VAL A 134 3.01 -4.18 7.97
N ALA A 135 3.73 -4.85 7.07
CA ALA A 135 4.06 -4.31 5.75
C ALA A 135 4.21 -5.51 4.80
N VAL A 136 3.67 -5.45 3.60
CA VAL A 136 3.78 -6.53 2.59
C VAL A 136 4.30 -5.90 1.31
N SER A 137 5.43 -6.42 0.81
CA SER A 137 6.03 -5.90 -0.42
C SER A 137 5.10 -6.15 -1.61
N VAL A 138 4.93 -5.12 -2.43
CA VAL A 138 4.22 -5.16 -3.70
C VAL A 138 5.25 -5.40 -4.79
N THR A 139 5.11 -6.50 -5.51
CA THR A 139 6.02 -6.92 -6.56
C THR A 139 5.44 -6.69 -7.95
N ARG A 140 4.11 -6.56 -8.05
CA ARG A 140 3.41 -6.38 -9.31
C ARG A 140 2.30 -5.35 -9.16
N VAL A 141 2.26 -4.37 -10.05
CA VAL A 141 1.24 -3.32 -10.09
C VAL A 141 0.53 -3.39 -11.43
N LEU A 142 -0.77 -3.62 -11.40
CA LEU A 142 -1.65 -3.55 -12.56
C LEU A 142 -2.35 -2.19 -12.56
N PHE A 143 -2.42 -1.52 -13.70
CA PHE A 143 -2.99 -0.18 -13.80
C PHE A 143 -3.50 0.12 -15.21
N THR A 144 -4.34 1.14 -15.32
CA THR A 144 -4.70 1.77 -16.60
C THR A 144 -4.19 3.20 -16.62
N THR A 145 -4.01 3.77 -17.81
CA THR A 145 -3.66 5.18 -17.98
C THR A 145 -4.59 5.79 -19.02
N THR A 146 -4.87 7.09 -18.89
CA THR A 146 -5.62 7.84 -19.88
C THR A 146 -4.99 7.66 -21.27
N GLY A 147 -5.81 7.37 -22.28
CA GLY A 147 -5.35 7.17 -23.67
C GLY A 147 -4.75 5.79 -23.98
N HIS A 148 -4.76 4.84 -23.04
CA HIS A 148 -4.34 3.46 -23.28
C HIS A 148 -5.49 2.49 -23.01
N ASP A 149 -5.86 1.73 -24.05
CA ASP A 149 -6.83 0.66 -23.91
C ASP A 149 -6.15 -0.57 -23.29
N GLY A 150 -6.71 -1.02 -22.16
CA GLY A 150 -6.29 -2.24 -21.48
C GLY A 150 -5.42 -2.03 -20.24
N ILE A 151 -5.18 -3.15 -19.55
CA ILE A 151 -4.42 -3.20 -18.31
C ILE A 151 -2.95 -3.31 -18.62
N GLN A 152 -2.18 -2.38 -18.07
CA GLN A 152 -0.74 -2.36 -18.08
C GLN A 152 -0.19 -2.97 -16.79
N GLU A 153 1.08 -3.34 -16.84
CA GLU A 153 1.76 -4.01 -15.75
C GLU A 153 3.12 -3.37 -15.48
N LEU A 154 3.45 -3.24 -14.20
CA LEU A 154 4.77 -2.89 -13.70
C LEU A 154 5.23 -3.99 -12.74
N GLN A 155 6.44 -4.50 -12.96
CA GLN A 155 7.14 -5.38 -12.03
C GLN A 155 8.10 -4.56 -11.17
N LEU A 156 8.10 -4.81 -9.86
CA LEU A 156 8.93 -4.14 -8.86
C LEU A 156 9.86 -5.15 -8.20
N ALA A 157 11.14 -4.81 -8.14
CA ALA A 157 12.18 -5.68 -7.60
C ALA A 157 12.37 -5.58 -6.07
N ASP A 158 11.71 -4.63 -5.39
CA ASP A 158 11.91 -4.32 -3.96
C ASP A 158 13.39 -4.14 -3.59
N VAL A 159 14.10 -3.29 -4.36
CA VAL A 159 15.56 -3.15 -4.32
C VAL A 159 16.08 -2.79 -2.94
N ASP A 160 15.36 -1.91 -2.24
CA ASP A 160 15.81 -1.34 -0.96
C ASP A 160 15.38 -2.18 0.26
N GLY A 161 14.55 -3.22 0.07
CA GLY A 161 14.03 -4.08 1.13
C GLY A 161 13.34 -3.31 2.28
N VAL A 162 12.80 -2.12 1.98
CA VAL A 162 12.28 -1.19 3.01
C VAL A 162 11.14 -1.81 3.80
N ALA A 163 10.24 -2.53 3.14
CA ALA A 163 9.12 -3.18 3.80
C ALA A 163 9.59 -4.25 4.80
N GLU A 164 10.64 -5.01 4.47
CA GLU A 164 11.22 -6.01 5.38
C GLU A 164 11.90 -5.35 6.58
N ARG A 165 12.70 -4.30 6.36
CA ARG A 165 13.33 -3.54 7.45
C ARG A 165 12.28 -2.97 8.42
N ILE A 166 11.19 -2.41 7.90
CA ILE A 166 10.07 -1.91 8.70
C ILE A 166 9.41 -3.04 9.49
N ARG A 167 9.13 -4.18 8.85
CA ARG A 167 8.56 -5.37 9.54
C ARG A 167 9.44 -5.82 10.70
N GLN A 168 10.74 -6.00 10.46
CA GLN A 168 11.70 -6.47 11.45
C GLN A 168 11.82 -5.50 12.63
N HIS A 169 11.85 -4.19 12.35
CA HIS A 169 11.92 -3.16 13.39
C HIS A 169 10.66 -3.09 14.25
N ILE A 170 9.47 -3.19 13.66
CA ILE A 170 8.21 -3.22 14.43
C ILE A 170 8.11 -4.51 15.25
N ALA A 171 8.54 -5.64 14.69
CA ALA A 171 8.54 -6.92 15.39
C ALA A 171 9.48 -6.91 16.60
N SER A 172 10.72 -6.42 16.45
CA SER A 172 11.70 -6.39 17.54
C SER A 172 11.20 -5.59 18.75
N ARG A 173 10.47 -4.50 18.52
CA ARG A 173 9.91 -3.66 19.59
C ARG A 173 8.69 -4.24 20.29
N ARG A 174 7.91 -5.09 19.62
CA ARG A 174 6.79 -5.81 20.26
C ARG A 174 7.27 -6.85 21.26
N PHE A 175 8.48 -7.39 21.11
CA PHE A 175 9.07 -8.30 22.10
C PHE A 175 9.51 -7.57 23.37
N PHE A 176 9.92 -6.31 23.31
CA PHE A 176 10.38 -5.56 24.50
C PHE A 176 9.27 -4.94 25.36
N LEU A 177 8.00 -4.95 24.91
CA LEU A 177 6.87 -4.45 25.70
C LEU A 177 6.19 -5.55 26.54
N ALA A 178 6.60 -6.82 26.40
CA ALA A 178 6.08 -7.92 27.21
C ALA A 178 6.85 -8.14 28.53
N ASP A 179 8.01 -7.48 28.70
CA ASP A 179 8.92 -7.70 29.83
C ASP A 179 8.89 -6.58 30.89
N SER A 180 7.98 -5.61 30.79
CA SER A 180 7.91 -4.46 31.71
C SER A 180 6.78 -4.48 32.74
N ASP A 181 5.96 -5.54 32.81
CA ASP A 181 4.98 -5.73 33.90
C ASP A 181 5.54 -6.65 35.00
N GLY A 182 6.71 -6.25 35.52
CA GLY A 182 7.41 -6.89 36.62
C GLY A 182 7.84 -5.87 37.67
N CYS A 183 6.88 -5.27 38.37
CA CYS A 183 7.05 -4.76 39.73
C CYS A 183 5.70 -4.64 40.44
#